data_AF-A0A2S3HAV5-F1
#
_entry.id   AF-A0A2S3HAV5-F1
#
_cell.length_a   1.000
_cell.length_b   1.000
_cell.length_c   1.000
_cell.angle_alpha   90.00
_cell.angle_beta   90.00
_cell.angle_gamma   90.00
#
_symmetry.space_group_name_H-M   'P 1'
#
loop_
_entity.id
_entity.type
_entity.pdbx_description
1 polymer ?
#
loop_
_entity_poly.entity_id
_entity_poly.type
_entity_poly.pdbx_seq_one_letter_code
_entity_poly.pdbx_strand_id
1 'polypeptide(L)'
;MSERGPSKRRLSGASNGGSGGNAAGGGSGAAAGQWEGSGNAARIRGVNAGIMDEKVLELVFRTLNWDPQSLCVVARVSRRLRAVAERVLWRELCVSRAPRMVAALTGGAPASAPAAGRIGGGWPALAKLLLFCCGAAGAAVPGHFAPVSRFSKTSGRSFLSRRCAGDLLYVSDPCEHAVAGAADDVGAYRGVFRGFMRSRTRAWLVGHRAPLEPRVRCPYCGARVWSMTAAGLAPRSASRRLGANDGCLEYFVCVSGHLHGSCWLARLSDSEGAGPDGSDADDASADEDDVGL
;
A
#
# COMPACT_ATOMS: atom_id res chain seq x y z
N MET A 1 54.62 9.47 -25.04
CA MET A 1 54.36 10.84 -24.54
C MET A 1 53.04 10.81 -23.77
N SER A 2 52.97 11.54 -22.65
CA SER A 2 51.89 11.64 -21.65
C SER A 2 50.65 10.75 -21.73
N GLU A 3 50.51 9.86 -20.74
CA GLU A 3 49.22 9.36 -20.26
C GLU A 3 48.39 10.47 -19.58
N ARG A 4 47.10 10.24 -19.34
CA ARG A 4 46.25 11.10 -18.49
C ARG A 4 45.43 10.28 -17.49
N GLY A 5 45.85 10.29 -16.22
CA GLY A 5 45.09 9.71 -15.11
C GLY A 5 43.90 10.58 -14.65
N PRO A 6 42.92 10.00 -13.92
CA PRO A 6 41.69 10.69 -13.54
C PRO A 6 41.86 11.65 -12.34
N SER A 7 41.18 12.79 -12.40
CA SER A 7 41.23 13.83 -11.35
C SER A 7 40.38 13.47 -10.13
N LYS A 8 41.02 13.22 -8.99
CA LYS A 8 40.36 13.09 -7.67
C LYS A 8 40.10 14.49 -7.11
N ARG A 9 38.85 14.81 -6.72
CA ARG A 9 38.56 15.92 -5.79
C ARG A 9 38.33 15.38 -4.38
N ARG A 10 38.80 16.12 -3.37
CA ARG A 10 39.01 15.67 -1.99
C ARG A 10 38.00 16.33 -1.04
N LEU A 11 37.52 15.57 -0.05
CA LEU A 11 36.69 16.10 1.04
C LEU A 11 37.53 16.72 2.16
N SER A 12 37.06 17.82 2.72
CA SER A 12 37.40 18.50 3.99
C SER A 12 36.28 19.55 4.21
N GLY A 13 35.73 19.89 5.39
CA GLY A 13 36.21 19.81 6.78
C GLY A 13 36.82 21.17 7.19
N ALA A 14 36.43 21.87 8.26
CA ALA A 14 35.35 21.73 9.26
C ALA A 14 34.86 23.16 9.69
N SER A 15 34.28 23.54 10.85
CA SER A 15 33.99 22.92 12.18
C SER A 15 32.94 23.75 12.99
N ASN A 16 32.59 23.27 14.19
CA ASN A 16 31.66 23.79 15.22
C ASN A 16 31.70 25.29 15.63
N GLY A 17 30.56 25.76 16.17
CA GLY A 17 30.41 26.87 17.15
C GLY A 17 29.01 27.53 17.12
N GLY A 18 28.36 27.92 18.23
CA GLY A 18 28.60 27.64 19.66
C GLY A 18 28.06 28.75 20.59
N SER A 19 26.94 28.50 21.31
CA SER A 19 26.31 29.42 22.30
C SER A 19 25.77 30.76 21.73
N GLY A 20 24.90 31.53 22.40
CA GLY A 20 24.10 31.33 23.63
C GLY A 20 23.61 32.67 24.19
N GLY A 21 22.44 32.74 24.86
CA GLY A 21 21.99 33.97 25.53
C GLY A 21 20.49 34.04 25.88
N ASN A 22 20.19 34.18 27.17
CA ASN A 22 18.86 34.56 27.69
C ASN A 22 18.88 36.03 28.13
N ALA A 23 17.73 36.72 28.03
CA ALA A 23 17.44 37.93 28.79
C ALA A 23 15.92 38.00 29.06
N ALA A 24 15.51 38.60 30.18
CA ALA A 24 14.10 38.66 30.61
C ALA A 24 13.74 40.02 31.23
N GLY A 25 12.45 40.37 31.18
CA GLY A 25 11.87 41.55 31.83
C GLY A 25 10.57 42.00 31.14
N GLY A 26 9.55 42.49 31.86
CA GLY A 26 9.44 42.55 33.32
C GLY A 26 8.36 43.53 33.82
N GLY A 27 7.08 43.14 33.80
CA GLY A 27 5.96 43.94 34.33
C GLY A 27 5.66 45.23 33.54
N SER A 28 4.71 46.07 33.92
CA SER A 28 3.51 45.89 34.77
C SER A 28 2.58 47.08 34.54
N GLY A 29 1.26 46.88 34.52
CA GLY A 29 0.31 48.01 34.43
C GLY A 29 -1.12 47.57 34.11
N ALA A 30 -2.06 47.90 34.98
CA ALA A 30 -3.50 47.68 34.77
C ALA A 30 -4.25 49.01 34.85
N ALA A 31 -5.22 49.20 33.96
CA ALA A 31 -6.22 50.26 34.04
C ALA A 31 -7.53 49.73 33.43
N ALA A 32 -8.67 50.06 34.04
CA ALA A 32 -9.97 49.63 33.55
C ALA A 32 -10.48 50.52 32.41
N GLY A 33 -11.19 49.92 31.46
CA GLY A 33 -11.73 50.61 30.28
C GLY A 33 -12.88 49.82 29.67
N GLN A 34 -13.99 49.75 30.39
CA GLN A 34 -15.26 49.27 29.85
C GLN A 34 -15.77 50.30 28.81
N TRP A 35 -16.32 49.83 27.69
CA TRP A 35 -17.49 50.36 26.97
C TRP A 35 -17.76 49.48 25.73
N GLU A 36 -18.89 49.70 25.06
CA GLU A 36 -19.52 48.68 24.20
C GLU A 36 -18.92 48.57 22.79
N GLY A 37 -18.93 47.36 22.24
CA GLY A 37 -18.45 47.11 20.89
C GLY A 37 -18.55 45.64 20.48
N SER A 38 -19.73 45.20 20.02
CA SER A 38 -19.94 43.86 19.44
C SER A 38 -19.34 43.76 18.02
N GLY A 39 -18.03 43.98 17.92
CA GLY A 39 -17.23 44.01 16.69
C GLY A 39 -16.98 42.62 16.11
N ASN A 40 -18.07 41.96 15.71
CA ASN A 40 -18.12 40.56 15.28
C ASN A 40 -16.96 40.17 14.34
N ALA A 41 -16.21 39.12 14.70
CA ALA A 41 -15.04 38.59 13.98
C ALA A 41 -15.40 37.84 12.68
N ALA A 42 -16.30 38.41 11.88
CA ALA A 42 -16.97 37.77 10.75
C ALA A 42 -16.34 38.04 9.37
N ARG A 43 -15.46 39.05 9.23
CA ARG A 43 -14.96 39.49 7.91
C ARG A 43 -13.93 38.58 7.23
N ILE A 44 -13.54 37.45 7.82
CA ILE A 44 -12.86 36.34 7.11
C ILE A 44 -13.61 35.00 7.31
N ARG A 45 -14.95 35.02 7.25
CA ARG A 45 -15.78 33.79 7.27
C ARG A 45 -16.71 33.57 6.06
N GLY A 46 -16.88 34.56 5.18
CA GLY A 46 -17.87 34.48 4.08
C GLY A 46 -17.44 33.74 2.81
N VAL A 47 -16.24 34.04 2.28
CA VAL A 47 -15.90 33.87 0.84
C VAL A 47 -15.86 32.41 0.33
N ASN A 48 -15.88 31.40 1.21
CA ASN A 48 -15.76 29.99 0.82
C ASN A 48 -16.79 29.06 1.49
N ALA A 49 -17.92 29.58 1.99
CA ALA A 49 -18.93 28.73 2.64
C ALA A 49 -19.67 27.81 1.63
N GLY A 50 -20.04 28.33 0.46
CA GLY A 50 -21.15 27.80 -0.35
C GLY A 50 -20.94 26.51 -1.19
N ILE A 51 -19.74 25.94 -1.25
CA ILE A 51 -19.46 24.73 -2.07
C ILE A 51 -18.91 23.54 -1.26
N MET A 52 -18.65 23.72 0.04
CA MET A 52 -17.92 22.73 0.84
C MET A 52 -18.79 21.98 1.87
N ASP A 53 -20.03 21.67 1.50
CA ASP A 53 -20.78 20.59 2.14
C ASP A 53 -20.24 19.24 1.62
N GLU A 54 -19.89 18.32 2.53
CA GLU A 54 -19.23 17.06 2.16
C GLU A 54 -20.17 16.10 1.40
N LYS A 55 -21.49 16.21 1.59
CA LYS A 55 -22.51 15.42 0.84
C LYS A 55 -22.73 15.98 -0.55
N VAL A 56 -22.71 17.31 -0.73
CA VAL A 56 -22.77 17.94 -2.06
C VAL A 56 -21.56 17.53 -2.89
N LEU A 57 -20.36 17.54 -2.29
CA LEU A 57 -19.15 17.03 -2.95
C LEU A 57 -19.24 15.52 -3.24
N GLU A 58 -19.79 14.71 -2.33
CA GLU A 58 -20.04 13.29 -2.58
C GLU A 58 -20.99 13.06 -3.77
N LEU A 59 -22.07 13.83 -3.87
CA LEU A 59 -23.04 13.77 -4.98
C LEU A 59 -22.40 14.13 -6.32
N VAL A 60 -21.55 15.17 -6.36
CA VAL A 60 -20.78 15.54 -7.56
C VAL A 60 -19.79 14.45 -7.95
N PHE A 61 -19.07 13.85 -7.00
CA PHE A 61 -18.18 12.74 -7.33
C PHE A 61 -18.91 11.46 -7.72
N ARG A 62 -20.16 11.27 -7.27
CA ARG A 62 -21.04 10.19 -7.71
C ARG A 62 -21.49 10.36 -9.16
N THR A 63 -21.82 11.58 -9.62
CA THR A 63 -22.13 11.83 -11.04
C THR A 63 -20.89 11.75 -11.93
N LEU A 64 -19.71 12.08 -11.41
CA LEU A 64 -18.40 11.84 -12.05
C LEU A 64 -17.92 10.37 -11.94
N ASN A 65 -18.79 9.41 -11.57
CA ASN A 65 -18.51 7.97 -11.45
C ASN A 65 -17.24 7.64 -10.64
N TRP A 66 -16.93 8.44 -9.61
CA TRP A 66 -15.69 8.39 -8.84
C TRP A 66 -14.44 8.30 -9.72
N ASP A 67 -14.33 9.20 -10.71
CA ASP A 67 -13.09 9.42 -11.44
C ASP A 67 -11.98 9.95 -10.51
N PRO A 68 -10.87 9.20 -10.35
CA PRO A 68 -9.75 9.63 -9.52
C PRO A 68 -8.92 10.77 -10.13
N GLN A 69 -8.97 11.03 -11.44
CA GLN A 69 -8.25 12.16 -12.03
C GLN A 69 -8.89 13.48 -11.57
N SER A 70 -10.22 13.58 -11.67
CA SER A 70 -11.03 14.66 -11.11
C SER A 70 -10.80 14.83 -9.61
N LEU A 71 -10.70 13.74 -8.85
CA LEU A 71 -10.42 13.78 -7.40
C LEU A 71 -9.01 14.34 -7.12
N CYS A 72 -7.99 13.88 -7.87
CA CYS A 72 -6.64 14.41 -7.81
C CYS A 72 -6.56 15.91 -8.17
N VAL A 73 -7.32 16.37 -9.17
CA VAL A 73 -7.40 17.79 -9.55
C VAL A 73 -8.05 18.60 -8.42
N VAL A 74 -9.24 18.22 -7.95
CA VAL A 74 -9.95 18.91 -6.86
C VAL A 74 -9.13 18.97 -5.57
N ALA A 75 -8.42 17.90 -5.22
CA ALA A 75 -7.51 17.88 -4.07
C ALA A 75 -6.29 18.80 -4.21
N ARG A 76 -5.97 19.28 -5.43
CA ARG A 76 -4.91 20.28 -5.67
C ARG A 76 -5.41 21.73 -5.71
N VAL A 77 -6.70 21.96 -5.93
CA VAL A 77 -7.29 23.32 -6.03
C VAL A 77 -7.16 24.13 -4.73
N SER A 78 -7.32 23.50 -3.55
CA SER A 78 -7.10 24.19 -2.27
C SER A 78 -6.74 23.26 -1.12
N ARG A 79 -6.06 23.79 -0.10
CA ARG A 79 -5.80 23.09 1.18
C ARG A 79 -7.08 22.56 1.84
N ARG A 80 -8.22 23.25 1.64
CA ARG A 80 -9.51 22.90 2.26
C ARG A 80 -10.17 21.73 1.52
N LEU A 81 -10.18 21.75 0.18
CA LEU A 81 -10.63 20.62 -0.65
C LEU A 81 -9.73 19.39 -0.46
N ARG A 82 -8.41 19.59 -0.33
CA ARG A 82 -7.47 18.52 0.03
C ARG A 82 -7.84 17.83 1.34
N ALA A 83 -8.15 18.60 2.39
CA ALA A 83 -8.56 18.06 3.68
C ALA A 83 -9.89 17.27 3.59
N VAL A 84 -10.87 17.73 2.81
CA VAL A 84 -12.11 16.97 2.56
C VAL A 84 -11.83 15.68 1.76
N ALA A 85 -10.92 15.72 0.78
CA ALA A 85 -10.51 14.54 0.03
C ALA A 85 -9.83 13.49 0.94
N GLU A 86 -8.87 13.91 1.76
CA GLU A 86 -8.14 13.06 2.71
C GLU A 86 -9.02 12.47 3.82
N ARG A 87 -10.13 13.14 4.20
CA ARG A 87 -11.12 12.60 5.17
C ARG A 87 -12.21 11.73 4.55
N VAL A 88 -12.80 12.17 3.43
CA VAL A 88 -14.09 11.65 2.92
C VAL A 88 -13.96 11.08 1.51
N LEU A 89 -13.51 11.87 0.53
CA LEU A 89 -13.68 11.48 -0.88
C LEU A 89 -12.86 10.23 -1.26
N TRP A 90 -11.65 10.05 -0.70
CA TRP A 90 -10.90 8.82 -0.91
C TRP A 90 -11.55 7.59 -0.27
N ARG A 91 -12.31 7.75 0.82
CA ARG A 91 -13.09 6.68 1.43
C ARG A 91 -14.23 6.25 0.51
N GLU A 92 -15.04 7.21 0.06
CA GLU A 92 -16.22 6.89 -0.76
C GLU A 92 -15.84 6.37 -2.16
N LEU A 93 -14.71 6.84 -2.74
CA LEU A 93 -14.13 6.21 -3.92
C LEU A 93 -13.77 4.74 -3.67
N CYS A 94 -13.14 4.42 -2.54
CA CYS A 94 -12.82 3.02 -2.21
C CYS A 94 -14.08 2.17 -2.03
N VAL A 95 -15.11 2.71 -1.34
CA VAL A 95 -16.40 2.05 -1.13
C VAL A 95 -17.10 1.78 -2.46
N SER A 96 -17.11 2.76 -3.37
CA SER A 96 -17.68 2.60 -4.72
C SER A 96 -16.93 1.55 -5.55
N ARG A 97 -15.59 1.60 -5.58
CA ARG A 97 -14.77 0.73 -6.43
C ARG A 97 -14.67 -0.72 -5.93
N ALA A 98 -14.73 -0.96 -4.62
CA ALA A 98 -14.51 -2.30 -4.06
C ALA A 98 -15.35 -2.59 -2.78
N PRO A 99 -16.69 -2.45 -2.81
CA PRO A 99 -17.53 -2.43 -1.61
C PRO A 99 -17.38 -3.68 -0.73
N ARG A 100 -17.40 -4.88 -1.34
CA ARG A 100 -17.21 -6.17 -0.64
C ARG A 100 -15.81 -6.37 -0.05
N MET A 101 -14.80 -5.65 -0.54
CA MET A 101 -13.46 -5.65 0.06
C MET A 101 -13.37 -4.62 1.18
N VAL A 102 -13.80 -3.38 0.95
CA VAL A 102 -13.78 -2.32 1.95
C VAL A 102 -14.57 -2.73 3.19
N ALA A 103 -15.79 -3.25 3.04
CA ALA A 103 -16.59 -3.72 4.17
C ALA A 103 -15.92 -4.85 4.96
N ALA A 104 -15.08 -5.69 4.33
CA ALA A 104 -14.31 -6.71 5.03
C ALA A 104 -13.04 -6.15 5.70
N LEU A 105 -12.43 -5.10 5.13
CA LEU A 105 -11.26 -4.42 5.72
C LEU A 105 -11.63 -3.53 6.91
N THR A 106 -12.79 -2.88 6.88
CA THR A 106 -13.29 -2.02 7.97
C THR A 106 -14.13 -2.78 8.99
N GLY A 107 -14.86 -3.81 8.58
CA GLY A 107 -15.79 -4.53 9.44
C GLY A 107 -15.14 -5.53 10.39
N GLY A 108 -15.67 -5.62 11.61
CA GLY A 108 -15.55 -6.77 12.51
C GLY A 108 -14.36 -6.76 13.48
N ALA A 109 -14.63 -6.31 14.71
CA ALA A 109 -14.36 -7.11 15.89
C ALA A 109 -15.70 -7.47 16.57
N PRO A 110 -15.77 -8.50 17.43
CA PRO A 110 -16.87 -8.62 18.39
C PRO A 110 -16.88 -7.41 19.34
N ALA A 111 -18.02 -7.15 19.99
CA ALA A 111 -18.29 -5.94 20.76
C ALA A 111 -17.38 -5.70 22.01
N SER A 112 -16.46 -6.63 22.31
CA SER A 112 -15.57 -6.60 23.48
C SER A 112 -14.13 -6.12 23.20
N ALA A 113 -13.79 -5.73 21.96
CA ALA A 113 -12.40 -5.37 21.61
C ALA A 113 -12.29 -4.00 20.91
N PRO A 114 -11.43 -3.07 21.40
CA PRO A 114 -11.36 -1.72 20.85
C PRO A 114 -10.74 -1.64 19.44
N ALA A 115 -11.34 -0.81 18.59
CA ALA A 115 -10.77 -0.26 17.36
C ALA A 115 -10.24 -1.25 16.29
N ALA A 116 -10.97 -2.32 16.01
CA ALA A 116 -10.88 -2.95 14.69
C ALA A 116 -11.55 -2.05 13.63
N GLY A 117 -10.87 -1.80 12.50
CA GLY A 117 -11.45 -1.08 11.35
C GLY A 117 -10.56 -0.02 10.69
N ARG A 118 -9.40 0.33 11.26
CA ARG A 118 -8.42 1.20 10.58
C ARG A 118 -7.65 0.43 9.49
N ILE A 119 -7.91 0.81 8.23
CA ILE A 119 -7.10 0.43 7.06
C ILE A 119 -5.68 0.99 7.25
N GLY A 120 -4.67 0.13 7.12
CA GLY A 120 -3.27 0.54 7.25
C GLY A 120 -2.87 1.54 6.16
N GLY A 121 -2.16 2.61 6.51
CA GLY A 121 -1.82 3.69 5.57
C GLY A 121 -3.00 4.59 5.16
N GLY A 122 -4.23 4.27 5.59
CA GLY A 122 -5.43 5.09 5.37
C GLY A 122 -6.02 5.03 3.95
N TRP A 123 -7.13 5.75 3.77
CA TRP A 123 -7.90 5.75 2.53
C TRP A 123 -7.14 6.19 1.28
N PRO A 124 -6.23 7.20 1.30
CA PRO A 124 -5.45 7.55 0.10
C PRO A 124 -4.53 6.42 -0.37
N ALA A 125 -3.96 5.64 0.56
CA ALA A 125 -3.13 4.50 0.22
C ALA A 125 -3.95 3.35 -0.36
N LEU A 126 -5.15 3.07 0.19
CA LEU A 126 -6.07 2.08 -0.39
C LEU A 126 -6.59 2.51 -1.77
N ALA A 127 -6.91 3.79 -1.96
CA ALA A 127 -7.31 4.32 -3.26
C ALA A 127 -6.19 4.17 -4.30
N LYS A 128 -4.95 4.52 -3.94
CA LYS A 128 -3.79 4.27 -4.82
C LYS A 128 -3.58 2.78 -5.07
N LEU A 129 -3.74 1.92 -4.07
CA LEU A 129 -3.62 0.47 -4.21
C LEU A 129 -4.68 -0.11 -5.15
N LEU A 130 -5.93 0.37 -5.11
CA LEU A 130 -6.97 -0.02 -6.06
C LEU A 130 -6.60 0.37 -7.50
N LEU A 131 -6.07 1.59 -7.68
CA LEU A 131 -6.01 2.29 -8.97
C LEU A 131 -4.63 2.39 -9.64
N PHE A 132 -3.56 1.93 -9.00
CA PHE A 132 -2.18 2.09 -9.51
C PHE A 132 -1.47 0.74 -9.55
N CYS A 133 -1.06 0.32 -10.75
CA CYS A 133 -0.05 -0.72 -10.88
C CYS A 133 1.31 -0.11 -10.49
N CYS A 134 2.10 -0.81 -9.67
CA CYS A 134 3.43 -0.35 -9.31
C CYS A 134 4.49 -0.53 -10.40
N GLY A 135 4.17 -1.26 -11.48
CA GLY A 135 5.16 -1.78 -12.42
C GLY A 135 6.08 -2.81 -11.76
N ALA A 136 7.22 -3.06 -12.39
CA ALA A 136 8.22 -4.02 -11.95
C ALA A 136 9.62 -3.42 -12.14
N ALA A 137 10.21 -2.91 -11.06
CA ALA A 137 11.46 -2.15 -11.12
C ALA A 137 12.65 -3.01 -11.62
N GLY A 138 12.70 -4.29 -11.26
CA GLY A 138 13.72 -5.23 -11.74
C GLY A 138 13.70 -5.50 -13.25
N ALA A 139 12.57 -5.23 -13.92
CA ALA A 139 12.39 -5.34 -15.37
C ALA A 139 12.24 -3.98 -16.07
N ALA A 140 12.59 -2.88 -15.39
CA ALA A 140 12.43 -1.50 -15.84
C ALA A 140 10.99 -1.06 -16.22
N VAL A 141 9.96 -1.84 -15.85
CA VAL A 141 8.55 -1.55 -16.16
C VAL A 141 8.03 -0.44 -15.24
N PRO A 142 7.58 0.71 -15.77
CA PRO A 142 7.06 1.82 -14.97
C PRO A 142 5.65 1.54 -14.44
N GLY A 143 5.35 2.05 -13.24
CA GLY A 143 3.99 2.02 -12.68
C GLY A 143 3.03 2.98 -13.39
N HIS A 144 1.77 2.56 -13.56
CA HIS A 144 0.75 3.30 -14.32
C HIS A 144 -0.63 3.22 -13.64
N PHE A 145 -1.58 4.00 -14.15
CA PHE A 145 -2.98 3.93 -13.73
C PHE A 145 -3.65 2.66 -14.25
N ALA A 146 -4.24 1.88 -13.33
CA ALA A 146 -4.97 0.65 -13.60
C ALA A 146 -6.48 0.93 -13.38
N PRO A 147 -7.25 1.23 -14.45
CA PRO A 147 -8.65 1.69 -14.32
C PRO A 147 -9.58 0.61 -13.77
N VAL A 148 -9.27 -0.65 -14.06
CA VAL A 148 -9.97 -1.86 -13.60
C VAL A 148 -8.95 -2.74 -12.90
N SER A 149 -9.27 -3.25 -11.72
CA SER A 149 -8.47 -4.28 -11.03
C SER A 149 -9.35 -5.01 -10.04
N ARG A 150 -9.41 -6.35 -10.17
CA ARG A 150 -10.25 -7.22 -9.34
C ARG A 150 -9.40 -7.75 -8.19
N PHE A 151 -9.87 -7.58 -6.96
CA PHE A 151 -9.19 -8.08 -5.76
C PHE A 151 -9.97 -9.24 -5.15
N SER A 152 -9.32 -10.39 -4.95
CA SER A 152 -9.98 -11.60 -4.47
C SER A 152 -9.35 -12.18 -3.20
N LYS A 153 -10.22 -12.70 -2.31
CA LYS A 153 -9.83 -13.49 -1.14
C LYS A 153 -9.24 -14.84 -1.54
N THR A 154 -9.73 -15.42 -2.65
CA THR A 154 -9.30 -16.72 -3.17
C THR A 154 -7.87 -16.66 -3.68
N SER A 155 -7.51 -15.66 -4.51
CA SER A 155 -6.11 -15.41 -4.87
C SER A 155 -5.28 -15.16 -3.61
N GLY A 156 -5.74 -14.28 -2.71
CA GLY A 156 -5.03 -13.97 -1.47
C GLY A 156 -4.75 -15.15 -0.53
N ARG A 157 -5.59 -16.20 -0.50
CA ARG A 157 -5.29 -17.44 0.25
C ARG A 157 -4.06 -18.17 -0.32
N SER A 158 -3.86 -18.16 -1.64
CA SER A 158 -2.69 -18.77 -2.29
C SER A 158 -1.37 -18.04 -1.98
N PHE A 159 -1.42 -16.80 -1.51
CA PHE A 159 -0.25 -16.00 -1.10
C PHE A 159 0.11 -16.13 0.40
N LEU A 160 -0.62 -16.94 1.16
CA LEU A 160 -0.34 -17.20 2.58
C LEU A 160 0.30 -18.57 2.74
N SER A 161 1.46 -18.63 3.41
CA SER A 161 2.02 -19.90 3.86
C SER A 161 1.09 -20.58 4.87
N ARG A 162 1.19 -21.92 5.06
CA ARG A 162 0.40 -22.67 6.04
C ARG A 162 0.44 -22.03 7.45
N ARG A 163 1.60 -21.50 7.84
CA ARG A 163 1.85 -20.77 9.11
C ARG A 163 0.94 -19.53 9.28
N CYS A 164 0.50 -18.92 8.19
CA CYS A 164 -0.29 -17.68 8.15
C CYS A 164 -1.72 -17.87 7.63
N ALA A 165 -2.17 -19.10 7.34
CA ALA A 165 -3.37 -19.39 6.55
C ALA A 165 -4.74 -18.89 7.09
N GLY A 166 -4.79 -18.37 8.33
CA GLY A 166 -5.98 -17.74 8.92
C GLY A 166 -5.96 -16.20 8.88
N ASP A 167 -4.92 -15.58 8.34
CA ASP A 167 -4.94 -14.17 7.99
C ASP A 167 -5.87 -13.95 6.78
N LEU A 168 -6.49 -12.78 6.68
CA LEU A 168 -7.26 -12.41 5.51
C LEU A 168 -6.49 -11.42 4.64
N LEU A 169 -6.02 -11.91 3.50
CA LEU A 169 -5.37 -11.15 2.45
C LEU A 169 -6.28 -11.10 1.21
N TYR A 170 -6.37 -9.93 0.59
CA TYR A 170 -6.89 -9.75 -0.77
C TYR A 170 -5.72 -9.48 -1.71
N VAL A 171 -5.65 -10.14 -2.87
CA VAL A 171 -4.65 -9.86 -3.92
C VAL A 171 -5.37 -9.59 -5.24
N SER A 172 -4.81 -8.69 -6.04
CA SER A 172 -5.28 -8.40 -7.39
C SER A 172 -4.97 -9.56 -8.34
N ASP A 173 -5.70 -9.63 -9.45
CA ASP A 173 -5.13 -10.24 -10.65
C ASP A 173 -3.89 -9.40 -11.09
N PRO A 174 -2.85 -9.98 -11.70
CA PRO A 174 -1.67 -9.23 -12.13
C PRO A 174 -2.02 -8.22 -13.23
N CYS A 175 -1.21 -7.17 -13.35
CA CYS A 175 -1.13 -6.37 -14.57
C CYS A 175 0.03 -6.91 -15.40
N GLU A 176 -0.24 -7.29 -16.64
CA GLU A 176 0.71 -7.95 -17.52
C GLU A 176 1.48 -6.91 -18.34
N HIS A 177 2.77 -7.15 -18.55
CA HIS A 177 3.69 -6.18 -19.14
C HIS A 177 4.72 -6.87 -20.04
N ALA A 178 4.60 -6.69 -21.35
CA ALA A 178 5.63 -7.05 -22.31
C ALA A 178 6.92 -6.26 -22.04
N VAL A 179 8.04 -6.97 -21.92
CA VAL A 179 9.37 -6.39 -21.68
C VAL A 179 10.21 -6.52 -22.96
N ALA A 180 10.69 -5.40 -23.48
CA ALA A 180 11.44 -5.37 -24.73
C ALA A 180 12.72 -6.24 -24.65
N GLY A 181 12.80 -7.28 -25.48
CA GLY A 181 13.91 -8.23 -25.51
C GLY A 181 13.83 -9.38 -24.50
N ALA A 182 12.77 -9.45 -23.68
CA ALA A 182 12.49 -10.64 -22.88
C ALA A 182 11.72 -11.69 -23.70
N ALA A 183 11.79 -12.95 -23.27
CA ALA A 183 10.94 -14.01 -23.80
C ALA A 183 9.54 -14.02 -23.15
N ASP A 184 9.46 -13.61 -21.88
CA ASP A 184 8.29 -13.76 -21.02
C ASP A 184 7.81 -12.40 -20.51
N ASP A 185 6.50 -12.27 -20.30
CA ASP A 185 5.88 -11.05 -19.78
C ASP A 185 6.02 -10.93 -18.25
N VAL A 186 5.95 -9.71 -17.72
CA VAL A 186 6.04 -9.46 -16.28
C VAL A 186 4.68 -9.12 -15.68
N GLY A 187 4.20 -9.99 -14.80
CA GLY A 187 2.99 -9.78 -14.02
C GLY A 187 3.25 -8.97 -12.75
N ALA A 188 2.80 -7.71 -12.70
CA ALA A 188 2.89 -6.84 -11.53
C ALA A 188 1.59 -6.88 -10.71
N TYR A 189 1.67 -7.30 -9.44
CA TYR A 189 0.51 -7.59 -8.59
C TYR A 189 0.57 -6.87 -7.24
N ARG A 190 -0.60 -6.75 -6.58
CA ARG A 190 -0.74 -5.97 -5.34
C ARG A 190 -1.89 -6.45 -4.46
N GLY A 191 -1.87 -6.12 -3.18
CA GLY A 191 -2.84 -6.67 -2.23
C GLY A 191 -2.88 -6.00 -0.88
N VAL A 192 -3.86 -6.33 -0.05
CA VAL A 192 -4.06 -5.72 1.26
C VAL A 192 -4.55 -6.73 2.31
N PHE A 193 -3.87 -6.74 3.45
CA PHE A 193 -4.24 -7.53 4.62
C PHE A 193 -5.31 -6.81 5.45
N ARG A 194 -6.37 -7.53 5.84
CA ARG A 194 -7.29 -7.11 6.90
C ARG A 194 -6.56 -7.16 8.25
N GLY A 195 -6.44 -6.01 8.90
CA GLY A 195 -5.98 -5.94 10.30
C GLY A 195 -4.53 -6.41 10.54
N PHE A 196 -3.62 -6.19 9.58
CA PHE A 196 -2.23 -6.68 9.58
C PHE A 196 -1.44 -6.47 10.89
N MET A 197 -1.77 -5.47 11.70
CA MET A 197 -1.15 -5.29 13.03
C MET A 197 -1.34 -6.48 13.97
N ARG A 198 -2.37 -7.29 13.76
CA ARG A 198 -2.75 -8.48 14.54
C ARG A 198 -2.66 -9.79 13.73
N SER A 199 -1.99 -9.78 12.56
CA SER A 199 -1.90 -10.96 11.69
C SER A 199 -0.82 -11.95 12.16
N ARG A 200 -1.01 -13.24 11.87
CA ARG A 200 0.01 -14.28 12.04
C ARG A 200 1.25 -13.97 11.20
N THR A 201 1.07 -13.41 10.01
CA THR A 201 2.13 -12.92 9.13
C THR A 201 3.04 -11.91 9.84
N ARG A 202 2.46 -10.87 10.47
CA ARG A 202 3.25 -9.88 11.21
C ARG A 202 3.88 -10.47 12.46
N ALA A 203 3.15 -11.32 13.20
CA ALA A 203 3.69 -11.99 14.38
C ALA A 203 4.91 -12.85 14.02
N TRP A 204 4.86 -13.59 12.91
CA TRP A 204 5.99 -14.36 12.39
C TRP A 204 7.18 -13.46 12.05
N LEU A 205 6.97 -12.42 11.21
CA LEU A 205 8.03 -11.50 10.76
C LEU A 205 8.74 -10.81 11.92
N VAL A 206 8.00 -10.36 12.94
CA VAL A 206 8.57 -9.70 14.11
C VAL A 206 9.26 -10.71 15.04
N GLY A 207 8.65 -11.88 15.28
CA GLY A 207 9.21 -12.92 16.15
C GLY A 207 10.55 -13.47 15.63
N HIS A 208 10.65 -13.69 14.32
CA HIS A 208 11.87 -14.15 13.65
C HIS A 208 12.85 -13.01 13.31
N ARG A 209 12.59 -11.79 13.79
CA ARG A 209 13.41 -10.58 13.58
C ARG A 209 13.72 -10.30 12.11
N ALA A 210 12.78 -10.61 11.20
CA ALA A 210 12.97 -10.47 9.77
C ALA A 210 13.35 -9.03 9.39
N PRO A 211 14.41 -8.80 8.59
CA PRO A 211 14.88 -7.47 8.27
C PRO A 211 13.89 -6.71 7.38
N LEU A 212 13.78 -5.40 7.62
CA LEU A 212 13.08 -4.49 6.72
C LEU A 212 14.02 -4.06 5.60
N GLU A 213 13.53 -4.06 4.36
CA GLU A 213 14.29 -3.69 3.18
C GLU A 213 14.84 -2.26 3.28
N PRO A 214 16.16 -2.05 3.14
CA PRO A 214 16.76 -0.73 3.29
C PRO A 214 16.35 0.18 2.12
N ARG A 215 16.29 -0.36 0.90
CA ARG A 215 16.05 0.40 -0.35
C ARG A 215 14.60 0.36 -0.84
N VAL A 216 13.86 -0.73 -0.60
CA VAL A 216 12.47 -0.89 -1.08
C VAL A 216 11.48 -0.16 -0.16
N ARG A 217 10.49 0.52 -0.75
CA ARG A 217 9.39 1.19 -0.03
C ARG A 217 8.06 0.86 -0.68
N CYS A 218 7.00 0.79 0.12
CA CYS A 218 5.66 0.50 -0.36
C CYS A 218 5.19 1.58 -1.36
N PRO A 219 4.84 1.24 -2.61
CA PRO A 219 4.43 2.23 -3.61
C PRO A 219 3.12 2.96 -3.25
N TYR A 220 2.30 2.37 -2.37
CA TYR A 220 0.99 2.90 -1.96
C TYR A 220 1.03 3.87 -0.76
N CYS A 221 1.86 3.60 0.26
CA CYS A 221 1.94 4.43 1.48
C CYS A 221 3.36 4.90 1.85
N GLY A 222 4.39 4.63 1.05
CA GLY A 222 5.79 5.02 1.31
C GLY A 222 6.48 4.28 2.46
N ALA A 223 5.76 3.41 3.20
CA ALA A 223 6.26 2.75 4.39
C ALA A 223 7.33 1.67 4.07
N ARG A 224 8.15 1.32 5.07
CA ARG A 224 9.13 0.22 5.00
C ARG A 224 8.45 -1.14 4.76
N VAL A 225 9.17 -2.07 4.12
CA VAL A 225 8.66 -3.40 3.73
C VAL A 225 9.57 -4.52 4.18
N TRP A 226 9.01 -5.71 4.36
CA TRP A 226 9.74 -6.99 4.44
C TRP A 226 9.69 -7.70 3.08
N SER A 227 10.77 -8.38 2.70
CA SER A 227 10.71 -9.42 1.66
C SER A 227 10.11 -10.69 2.24
N MET A 228 8.96 -11.10 1.71
CA MET A 228 8.27 -12.34 2.10
C MET A 228 9.00 -13.58 1.58
N THR A 229 9.69 -13.45 0.46
CA THR A 229 10.55 -14.49 -0.12
C THR A 229 11.76 -14.74 0.79
N ALA A 230 12.47 -13.69 1.20
CA ALA A 230 13.59 -13.81 2.16
C ALA A 230 13.14 -14.26 3.56
N ALA A 231 11.89 -13.96 3.94
CA ALA A 231 11.27 -14.45 5.16
C ALA A 231 10.79 -15.91 5.09
N GLY A 232 10.93 -16.62 3.95
CA GLY A 232 10.39 -17.98 3.80
C GLY A 232 8.86 -18.07 3.93
N LEU A 233 8.15 -16.95 3.70
CA LEU A 233 6.69 -16.84 3.79
C LEU A 233 6.00 -16.77 2.42
N ALA A 234 6.75 -16.75 1.31
CA ALA A 234 6.23 -16.89 -0.04
C ALA A 234 6.03 -18.38 -0.40
N PRO A 235 4.78 -18.88 -0.54
CA PRO A 235 4.53 -20.28 -0.90
C PRO A 235 4.52 -20.49 -2.43
N ARG A 236 4.88 -21.69 -2.92
CA ARG A 236 4.76 -22.06 -4.35
C ARG A 236 3.33 -21.93 -4.91
N SER A 237 2.32 -21.90 -4.06
CA SER A 237 0.94 -21.61 -4.46
C SER A 237 0.75 -20.17 -4.97
N ALA A 238 1.63 -19.23 -4.61
CA ALA A 238 1.60 -17.86 -5.14
C ALA A 238 2.03 -17.82 -6.61
N SER A 239 3.17 -18.44 -6.97
CA SER A 239 3.64 -18.57 -8.35
C SER A 239 2.58 -19.25 -9.23
N ARG A 240 2.08 -20.43 -8.79
CA ARG A 240 1.02 -21.16 -9.49
C ARG A 240 -0.29 -20.39 -9.63
N ARG A 241 -0.64 -19.53 -8.66
CA ARG A 241 -1.84 -18.67 -8.74
C ARG A 241 -1.67 -17.49 -9.71
N LEU A 242 -0.44 -17.09 -9.99
CA LEU A 242 -0.09 -16.05 -10.96
C LEU A 242 0.19 -16.58 -12.37
N GLY A 243 0.32 -17.90 -12.56
CA GLY A 243 0.88 -18.47 -13.79
C GLY A 243 2.36 -18.15 -13.97
N ALA A 244 3.10 -17.94 -12.87
CA ALA A 244 4.49 -17.50 -12.89
C ALA A 244 5.51 -18.65 -12.86
N ASN A 245 6.65 -18.44 -13.50
CA ASN A 245 7.83 -19.31 -13.40
C ASN A 245 8.26 -19.47 -11.94
N ASP A 246 8.52 -20.72 -11.51
CA ASP A 246 8.67 -21.00 -10.08
C ASP A 246 9.99 -20.41 -9.52
N GLY A 247 9.94 -19.89 -8.30
CA GLY A 247 11.04 -19.12 -7.69
C GLY A 247 11.20 -17.67 -8.16
N CYS A 248 10.65 -17.28 -9.32
CA CYS A 248 10.81 -15.95 -9.92
C CYS A 248 9.86 -14.87 -9.35
N LEU A 249 9.70 -14.81 -8.01
CA LEU A 249 8.66 -14.02 -7.34
C LEU A 249 9.23 -12.95 -6.37
N GLU A 250 9.14 -11.67 -6.76
CA GLU A 250 9.31 -10.54 -5.84
C GLU A 250 8.03 -10.37 -5.01
N TYR A 251 8.04 -10.73 -3.72
CA TYR A 251 6.87 -10.57 -2.83
C TYR A 251 7.25 -9.72 -1.61
N PHE A 252 6.73 -8.49 -1.54
CA PHE A 252 6.95 -7.58 -0.41
C PHE A 252 5.66 -7.24 0.34
N VAL A 253 5.75 -7.08 1.67
CA VAL A 253 4.65 -6.59 2.52
C VAL A 253 5.13 -5.46 3.42
N CYS A 254 4.40 -4.35 3.45
CA CYS A 254 4.75 -3.17 4.22
C CYS A 254 4.29 -3.20 5.68
N VAL A 255 4.88 -2.36 6.52
CA VAL A 255 4.46 -2.18 7.92
C VAL A 255 3.02 -1.67 8.10
N SER A 256 2.29 -1.38 7.02
CA SER A 256 0.85 -1.09 7.02
C SER A 256 -0.03 -2.27 6.56
N GLY A 257 0.55 -3.36 6.05
CA GLY A 257 -0.19 -4.51 5.50
C GLY A 257 -0.58 -4.39 4.02
N HIS A 258 0.06 -3.50 3.27
CA HIS A 258 0.00 -3.54 1.80
C HIS A 258 1.05 -4.49 1.24
N LEU A 259 0.61 -5.32 0.30
CA LEU A 259 1.40 -6.24 -0.50
C LEU A 259 1.66 -5.61 -1.88
N HIS A 260 2.89 -5.73 -2.37
CA HIS A 260 3.24 -5.48 -3.77
C HIS A 260 4.27 -6.49 -4.24
N GLY A 261 4.33 -6.72 -5.54
CA GLY A 261 5.27 -7.66 -6.11
C GLY A 261 5.21 -7.75 -7.62
N SER A 262 6.14 -8.49 -8.19
CA SER A 262 6.20 -8.82 -9.60
C SER A 262 6.75 -10.21 -9.83
N CYS A 263 6.40 -10.79 -10.97
CA CYS A 263 6.79 -12.13 -11.38
C CYS A 263 7.00 -12.19 -12.89
N TRP A 264 7.84 -13.12 -13.35
CA TRP A 264 7.89 -13.51 -14.76
C TRP A 264 6.81 -14.56 -15.00
N LEU A 265 5.90 -14.27 -15.94
CA LEU A 265 4.78 -15.12 -16.29
C LEU A 265 5.27 -16.23 -17.20
N ALA A 266 4.94 -17.48 -16.88
CA ALA A 266 5.18 -18.59 -17.78
C ALA A 266 4.34 -18.39 -19.04
N ARG A 267 4.95 -18.55 -20.22
CA ARG A 267 4.18 -18.62 -21.48
C ARG A 267 3.14 -19.72 -21.37
N LEU A 268 1.90 -19.37 -21.71
CA LEU A 268 0.95 -20.37 -22.19
C LEU A 268 1.48 -20.82 -23.56
N SER A 269 2.10 -21.99 -23.62
CA SER A 269 2.37 -22.64 -24.90
C SER A 269 1.04 -22.95 -25.57
N ASP A 270 0.89 -22.57 -26.84
CA ASP A 270 -0.29 -22.90 -27.65
C ASP A 270 -0.34 -24.40 -27.96
N SER A 271 -0.70 -25.21 -26.96
CA SER A 271 -0.82 -26.66 -27.06
C SER A 271 -2.15 -27.06 -27.71
N GLU A 272 -2.26 -26.80 -29.02
CA GLU A 272 -3.13 -27.55 -29.94
C GLU A 272 -2.71 -29.03 -29.90
N GLY A 273 -3.22 -29.78 -28.91
CA GLY A 273 -2.70 -31.11 -28.59
C GLY A 273 -3.45 -31.79 -27.45
N ALA A 274 -4.69 -32.20 -27.70
CA ALA A 274 -5.44 -33.04 -26.77
C ALA A 274 -4.82 -34.45 -26.69
N GLY A 275 -4.18 -34.76 -25.56
CA GLY A 275 -3.75 -36.11 -25.16
C GLY A 275 -4.51 -36.56 -23.91
N PRO A 276 -4.92 -37.84 -23.79
CA PRO A 276 -5.86 -38.27 -22.76
C PRO A 276 -5.23 -38.54 -21.38
N ASP A 277 -6.03 -38.29 -20.34
CA ASP A 277 -6.09 -38.98 -19.05
C ASP A 277 -4.77 -39.27 -18.31
N GLY A 278 -4.17 -38.23 -17.74
CA GLY A 278 -3.28 -38.36 -16.58
C GLY A 278 -4.07 -38.34 -15.28
N SER A 279 -4.19 -39.49 -14.61
CA SER A 279 -5.01 -39.67 -13.39
C SER A 279 -4.57 -38.80 -12.21
N ASP A 280 -5.53 -38.23 -11.47
CA ASP A 280 -5.29 -37.72 -10.12
C ASP A 280 -4.71 -38.83 -9.23
N ALA A 281 -3.49 -38.62 -8.72
CA ALA A 281 -2.86 -39.46 -7.73
C ALA A 281 -2.67 -38.64 -6.44
N ASP A 282 -3.39 -39.01 -5.38
CA ASP A 282 -3.35 -38.32 -4.10
C ASP A 282 -1.94 -38.45 -3.46
N ASP A 283 -1.20 -37.33 -3.42
CA ASP A 283 0.08 -37.22 -2.70
C ASP A 283 -0.18 -37.11 -1.18
N ALA A 284 -0.64 -38.22 -0.61
CA ALA A 284 -0.96 -38.39 0.80
C ALA A 284 0.30 -38.77 1.60
N SER A 285 1.24 -37.83 1.73
CA SER A 285 2.42 -37.98 2.59
C SER A 285 2.00 -38.05 4.07
N ALA A 286 1.89 -39.26 4.61
CA ALA A 286 1.65 -39.49 6.03
C ALA A 286 2.97 -39.35 6.82
N ASP A 287 3.08 -38.30 7.64
CA ASP A 287 4.13 -38.15 8.64
C ASP A 287 3.66 -38.79 9.97
N GLU A 288 3.71 -40.12 10.09
CA GLU A 288 3.61 -40.83 11.36
C GLU A 288 4.80 -41.79 11.53
N ASP A 289 5.74 -41.40 12.39
CA ASP A 289 6.68 -42.30 13.07
C ASP A 289 6.92 -41.74 14.48
N ASP A 290 6.13 -42.25 15.45
CA ASP A 290 6.34 -42.03 16.88
C ASP A 290 7.16 -43.19 17.45
N VAL A 291 8.29 -42.87 18.09
CA VAL A 291 8.89 -43.67 19.17
C VAL A 291 9.81 -42.77 20.00
N GLY A 292 9.43 -42.50 21.25
CA GLY A 292 10.23 -41.74 22.19
C GLY A 292 11.15 -42.59 23.08
N LEU A 293 12.22 -41.95 23.58
CA LEU A 293 12.96 -42.26 24.81
C LEU A 293 13.36 -40.93 25.49
#